data_AF-A0AAD5UHT3-F1
#
_entry.id   AF-A0AAD5UHT3-F1
#
_cell.length_a   1.000
_cell.length_b   1.000
_cell.length_c   1.000
_cell.angle_alpha   90.00
_cell.angle_beta   90.00
_cell.angle_gamma   90.00
#
_symmetry.space_group_name_H-M   'P 1'
#
loop_
_entity.id
_entity.type
_entity.pdbx_description
1 polymer ?
#
loop_
_entity_poly.entity_id
_entity_poly.type
_entity_poly.pdbx_seq_one_letter_code
_entity_poly.pdbx_strand_id
1 'polypeptide(L)'
;MRWTPRTFLEELNAIDLTEYYVKHPEPKLLEIEPIEFESTVYDISQIMPKPIERKEYIESMELVLEISFYTDNQMVSKYKFLGSHTLGKLRETLLCMADYTVLENETDLSEYILAESCVYTGQPSTVTKMKEWERKQIILGNEVSFEYKPMDTKLLDMVLKFDAPYLLVHQGTCKHTFQVNQVRLLHPAMDPKYIQDYPKAIYQEKLVRPTCAACRYGDPKFSVFNSRECYDGCMWCHQCFYRVFVKGGSVDDTIKYVRMNVTI
;
A
#
# COMPACT_ATOMS: atom_id res chain seq x y z
N MET A 1 -26.16 -11.12 -15.67
CA MET A 1 -26.34 -9.96 -14.76
C MET A 1 -25.00 -9.24 -14.74
N ARG A 2 -24.89 -7.98 -15.18
CA ARG A 2 -23.60 -7.29 -15.29
C ARG A 2 -23.17 -6.80 -13.89
N TRP A 3 -22.10 -7.37 -13.37
CA TRP A 3 -21.51 -6.97 -12.10
C TRP A 3 -20.92 -5.57 -12.23
N THR A 4 -21.34 -4.64 -11.36
CA THR A 4 -20.72 -3.31 -11.25
C THR A 4 -19.72 -3.35 -10.10
N PRO A 5 -18.67 -2.51 -10.08
CA PRO A 5 -17.68 -2.48 -8.99
C PRO A 5 -18.29 -2.32 -7.59
N ARG A 6 -19.52 -1.79 -7.49
CA ARG A 6 -20.25 -1.59 -6.24
C ARG A 6 -20.74 -2.90 -5.62
N THR A 7 -21.20 -3.87 -6.41
CA THR A 7 -21.70 -5.16 -5.89
C THR A 7 -20.57 -6.11 -5.49
N PHE A 8 -19.38 -5.96 -6.08
CA PHE A 8 -18.18 -6.72 -5.72
C PHE A 8 -17.59 -6.31 -4.35
N LEU A 9 -17.67 -5.03 -3.97
CA LEU A 9 -17.22 -4.54 -2.67
C LEU A 9 -18.11 -4.98 -1.50
N GLU A 10 -19.41 -5.16 -1.75
CA GLU A 10 -20.38 -5.61 -0.75
C GLU A 10 -20.23 -7.10 -0.43
N GLU A 11 -19.85 -7.95 -1.40
CA GLU A 11 -19.65 -9.40 -1.19
C GLU A 11 -18.26 -9.77 -0.65
N LEU A 12 -17.21 -9.00 -0.95
CA LEU A 12 -15.86 -9.24 -0.40
C LEU A 12 -15.74 -8.99 1.11
N ASN A 13 -16.62 -8.16 1.67
CA ASN A 13 -16.67 -7.93 3.12
C ASN A 13 -17.33 -9.10 3.88
N ALA A 14 -17.89 -10.10 3.18
CA ALA A 14 -18.57 -11.25 3.79
C ALA A 14 -17.70 -12.52 3.86
N ILE A 15 -16.43 -12.48 3.40
CA ILE A 15 -15.55 -13.65 3.42
C ILE A 15 -14.70 -13.63 4.70
N ASP A 16 -15.19 -14.29 5.74
CA ASP A 16 -14.43 -14.61 6.95
C ASP A 16 -13.49 -15.81 6.65
N LEU A 17 -12.18 -15.54 6.58
CA LEU A 17 -11.15 -16.56 6.28
C LEU A 17 -10.56 -17.22 7.55
N THR A 18 -11.19 -17.04 8.72
CA THR A 18 -10.63 -17.53 9.99
C THR A 18 -10.62 -19.06 10.16
N GLU A 19 -11.39 -19.82 9.37
CA GLU A 19 -11.49 -21.28 9.57
C GLU A 19 -10.35 -22.13 8.96
N TYR A 20 -9.42 -21.57 8.18
CA TYR A 20 -8.44 -22.39 7.43
C TYR A 20 -7.16 -22.80 8.20
N TYR A 21 -6.81 -22.16 9.33
CA TYR A 21 -5.44 -22.27 9.91
C TYR A 21 -5.28 -23.16 11.15
N VAL A 22 -6.23 -24.08 11.42
CA VAL A 22 -6.19 -24.95 12.62
C VAL A 22 -5.25 -26.18 12.48
N LYS A 23 -4.58 -26.39 11.35
CA LYS A 23 -3.75 -27.60 11.15
C LYS A 23 -2.33 -27.25 10.71
N HIS A 24 -1.38 -27.38 11.65
CA HIS A 24 -0.01 -27.92 11.53
C HIS A 24 1.04 -27.13 12.34
N PRO A 25 1.82 -27.78 13.26
CA PRO A 25 2.74 -27.15 14.21
C PRO A 25 4.20 -27.00 13.72
N GLU A 26 4.98 -26.19 14.46
CA GLU A 26 6.33 -25.60 14.30
C GLU A 26 7.48 -26.42 13.63
N PRO A 27 8.62 -25.76 13.27
CA PRO A 27 9.78 -25.81 14.19
C PRO A 27 10.80 -24.64 14.21
N LYS A 28 11.40 -24.48 15.41
CA LYS A 28 12.80 -24.19 15.83
C LYS A 28 13.40 -22.77 15.81
N LEU A 29 13.80 -22.37 17.02
CA LEU A 29 14.65 -21.23 17.42
C LEU A 29 16.08 -21.34 16.86
N LEU A 30 16.60 -20.22 16.34
CA LEU A 30 18.02 -19.98 16.10
C LEU A 30 18.59 -19.13 17.25
N GLU A 31 19.67 -19.61 17.85
CA GLU A 31 20.46 -18.89 18.86
C GLU A 31 21.24 -17.73 18.19
N ILE A 32 21.25 -16.56 18.83
CA ILE A 32 21.94 -15.35 18.35
C ILE A 32 23.23 -15.19 19.16
N GLU A 33 24.38 -15.15 18.48
CA GLU A 33 25.69 -14.85 19.09
C GLU A 33 25.89 -13.33 19.33
N PRO A 34 26.78 -12.93 20.26
CA PRO A 34 26.93 -11.53 20.69
C PRO A 34 27.65 -10.68 19.64
N ILE A 35 27.18 -9.44 19.47
CA ILE A 35 27.78 -8.44 18.57
C ILE A 35 28.94 -7.73 19.28
N GLU A 36 30.15 -7.85 18.74
CA GLU A 36 31.30 -7.01 19.11
C GLU A 36 31.26 -5.67 18.37
N PHE A 37 31.51 -4.58 19.10
CA PHE A 37 31.60 -3.21 18.56
C PHE A 37 33.04 -2.91 18.14
N GLU A 38 33.28 -2.72 16.84
CA GLU A 38 34.54 -2.14 16.35
C GLU A 38 34.38 -0.64 16.03
N SER A 39 35.44 0.10 16.39
CA SER A 39 35.59 1.54 16.31
C SER A 39 35.49 2.09 14.88
N THR A 40 34.63 3.09 14.68
CA THR A 40 34.47 3.80 13.41
C THR A 40 35.72 4.59 13.00
N VAL A 41 36.40 4.11 11.96
CA VAL A 41 37.26 4.94 11.11
C VAL A 41 36.35 5.61 10.07
N TYR A 42 36.29 6.94 10.05
CA TYR A 42 35.48 7.67 9.07
C TYR A 42 36.15 7.60 7.69
N ASP A 43 35.44 7.00 6.72
CA ASP A 43 35.81 7.01 5.32
C ASP A 43 35.54 8.38 4.70
N ILE A 44 36.62 9.02 4.25
CA ILE A 44 36.65 10.38 3.67
C ILE A 44 36.01 10.39 2.26
N SER A 45 35.68 9.23 1.69
CA SER A 45 34.91 9.10 0.44
C SER A 45 33.50 9.69 0.53
N GLN A 46 32.96 9.88 1.74
CA GLN A 46 31.64 10.50 1.97
C GLN A 46 31.63 12.03 1.80
N ILE A 47 32.79 12.66 1.56
CA ILE A 47 32.90 14.11 1.29
C ILE A 47 32.87 14.42 -0.22
N MET A 48 32.73 13.41 -1.09
CA MET A 48 32.51 13.66 -2.50
C MET A 48 31.12 14.31 -2.72
N PRO A 49 31.01 15.44 -3.44
CA PRO A 49 29.71 15.99 -3.79
C PRO A 49 28.92 14.91 -4.53
N LYS A 50 27.67 14.67 -4.10
CA LYS A 50 26.75 13.75 -4.77
C LYS A 50 26.79 14.01 -6.27
N PRO A 51 26.92 12.98 -7.13
CA PRO A 51 26.91 13.19 -8.57
C PRO A 51 25.68 14.03 -8.94
N ILE A 52 25.91 15.08 -9.74
CA ILE A 52 24.84 15.96 -10.21
C ILE A 52 23.84 15.06 -10.96
N GLU A 53 22.67 14.83 -10.37
CA GLU A 53 21.62 14.03 -11.00
C GLU A 53 21.26 14.65 -12.35
N ARG A 54 21.53 13.90 -13.42
CA ARG A 54 21.24 14.34 -14.78
C ARG A 54 19.73 14.32 -14.96
N LYS A 55 19.10 15.50 -14.91
CA LYS A 55 17.66 15.63 -15.14
C LYS A 55 17.29 15.22 -16.56
N GLU A 56 16.22 14.45 -16.70
CA GLU A 56 15.77 13.90 -17.97
C GLU A 56 14.60 14.74 -18.48
N TYR A 57 14.70 15.20 -19.74
CA TYR A 57 13.67 16.03 -20.36
C TYR A 57 12.50 15.20 -20.83
N ILE A 58 11.30 15.75 -20.69
CA ILE A 58 10.08 15.11 -21.18
C ILE A 58 9.91 15.35 -22.69
N GLU A 59 9.51 14.32 -23.42
CA GLU A 59 9.20 14.41 -24.84
C GLU A 59 7.98 15.29 -25.11
N SER A 60 7.93 15.93 -26.29
CA SER A 60 6.91 16.93 -26.63
C SER A 60 5.48 16.41 -26.76
N MET A 61 5.28 15.08 -26.79
CA MET A 61 3.97 14.43 -26.97
C MET A 61 3.50 13.67 -25.73
N GLU A 62 4.08 13.94 -24.57
CA GLU A 62 3.70 13.29 -23.33
C GLU A 62 2.29 13.70 -22.86
N LEU A 63 1.55 12.77 -22.28
CA LEU A 63 0.26 13.05 -21.64
C LEU A 63 0.46 13.36 -20.17
N VAL A 64 -0.37 14.27 -19.66
CA VAL A 64 -0.48 14.57 -18.23
C VAL A 64 -1.87 14.18 -17.75
N LEU A 65 -1.90 13.27 -16.79
CA LEU A 65 -3.12 12.76 -16.15
C LEU A 65 -3.23 13.35 -14.74
N GLU A 66 -4.36 13.97 -14.42
CA GLU A 66 -4.70 14.28 -13.03
C GLU A 66 -5.45 13.11 -12.41
N ILE A 67 -4.88 12.53 -11.35
CA ILE A 67 -5.43 11.37 -10.66
C ILE A 67 -5.62 11.69 -9.19
N SER A 68 -6.84 11.47 -8.70
CA SER A 68 -7.19 11.60 -7.28
C SER A 68 -7.29 10.22 -6.64
N PHE A 69 -6.81 10.10 -5.40
CA PHE A 69 -6.90 8.92 -4.57
C PHE A 69 -7.87 9.16 -3.41
N TYR A 70 -8.58 8.10 -3.05
CA TYR A 70 -9.61 8.12 -2.03
C TYR A 70 -9.47 6.94 -1.07
N THR A 71 -9.80 7.20 0.19
CA THR A 71 -10.00 6.20 1.25
C THR A 71 -11.37 6.46 1.86
N ASP A 72 -12.21 5.43 1.98
CA ASP A 72 -13.57 5.58 2.54
C ASP A 72 -14.38 6.74 1.95
N ASN A 73 -14.27 6.93 0.63
CA ASN A 73 -14.86 8.01 -0.16
C ASN A 73 -14.36 9.43 0.16
N GLN A 74 -13.31 9.58 0.96
CA GLN A 74 -12.64 10.86 1.21
C GLN A 74 -11.40 10.97 0.33
N MET A 75 -11.22 12.10 -0.34
CA MET A 75 -10.04 12.35 -1.18
C MET A 75 -8.83 12.60 -0.27
N VAL A 76 -7.86 11.69 -0.31
CA VAL A 76 -6.64 11.77 0.51
C VAL A 76 -5.51 12.48 -0.24
N SER A 77 -5.49 12.39 -1.57
CA SER A 77 -4.45 13.01 -2.37
C SER A 77 -4.83 13.14 -3.83
N LYS A 78 -4.15 14.04 -4.55
CA LYS A 78 -4.33 14.29 -5.97
C LYS A 78 -2.99 14.69 -6.59
N TYR A 79 -2.63 14.04 -7.70
CA TYR A 79 -1.35 14.26 -8.38
C TYR A 79 -1.52 14.39 -9.88
N LYS A 80 -0.52 14.98 -10.53
CA LYS A 80 -0.29 14.90 -11.97
C LYS A 80 0.71 13.79 -12.26
N PHE A 81 0.33 12.86 -13.11
CA PHE A 81 1.20 11.81 -13.63
C PHE A 81 1.50 12.04 -15.11
N LEU A 82 2.63 11.51 -15.57
CA LEU A 82 2.90 11.37 -16.99
C LEU A 82 2.19 10.11 -17.52
N GLY A 83 1.75 10.11 -18.77
CA GLY A 83 1.16 8.93 -19.42
C GLY A 83 2.14 7.75 -19.49
N SER A 84 3.42 8.06 -19.60
CA SER A 84 4.52 7.10 -19.56
C SER A 84 4.80 6.47 -18.18
N HIS A 85 4.26 7.03 -17.09
CA HIS A 85 4.40 6.41 -15.77
C HIS A 85 3.69 5.05 -15.72
N THR A 86 4.32 4.11 -15.02
CA THR A 86 3.76 2.78 -14.78
C THR A 86 2.72 2.80 -13.67
N LEU A 87 1.89 1.76 -13.62
CA LEU A 87 1.00 1.51 -12.50
C LEU A 87 1.74 1.26 -11.18
N GLY A 88 2.97 0.74 -11.23
CA GLY A 88 3.84 0.67 -10.07
C GLY A 88 4.14 2.06 -9.51
N LYS A 89 4.47 3.02 -10.38
CA LYS A 89 4.69 4.41 -9.97
C LYS A 89 3.42 5.05 -9.40
N LEU A 90 2.26 4.76 -9.98
CA LEU A 90 0.96 5.18 -9.43
C LEU A 90 0.79 4.67 -7.99
N ARG A 91 1.01 3.38 -7.76
CA ARG A 91 0.92 2.73 -6.44
C ARG A 91 1.84 3.40 -5.42
N GLU A 92 3.12 3.54 -5.74
CA GLU A 92 4.14 4.12 -4.85
C GLU A 92 3.89 5.58 -4.46
N THR A 93 3.05 6.28 -5.23
CA THR A 93 2.73 7.69 -4.95
C THR A 93 1.68 7.84 -3.86
N LEU A 94 0.88 6.79 -3.62
CA LEU A 94 -0.10 6.79 -2.55
C LEU A 94 0.62 6.73 -1.19
N LEU A 95 0.53 7.80 -0.41
CA LEU A 95 0.88 7.72 1.00
C LEU A 95 -0.23 7.05 1.78
N CYS A 96 0.06 5.91 2.40
CA CYS A 96 -0.91 5.16 3.17
C CYS A 96 -0.39 4.86 4.58
N MET A 97 -1.32 4.81 5.56
CA MET A 97 -0.97 4.35 6.91
C MET A 97 -0.52 2.88 6.92
N ALA A 98 -0.99 2.08 5.97
CA ALA A 98 -0.61 0.67 5.83
C ALA A 98 0.90 0.49 5.67
N ASP A 99 1.60 1.45 5.05
CA ASP A 99 3.06 1.44 4.89
C ASP A 99 3.80 1.38 6.24
N TYR A 100 3.14 1.78 7.33
CA TYR A 100 3.70 1.76 8.67
C TYR A 100 3.23 0.58 9.52
N THR A 101 2.23 -0.17 9.08
CA THR A 101 1.50 -1.15 9.91
C THR A 101 1.51 -2.57 9.35
N VAL A 102 2.29 -2.87 8.32
CA VAL A 102 2.34 -4.23 7.77
C VAL A 102 2.82 -5.21 8.83
N LEU A 103 1.96 -6.17 9.18
CA LEU A 103 2.31 -7.31 10.03
C LEU A 103 3.42 -8.11 9.34
N GLU A 104 4.57 -8.26 10.01
CA GLU A 104 5.69 -9.11 9.55
C GLU A 104 5.24 -10.57 9.27
N ASN A 105 4.04 -10.95 9.71
CA ASN A 105 3.45 -12.28 9.57
C ASN A 105 2.15 -12.32 8.74
N GLU A 106 1.71 -11.23 8.08
CA GLU A 106 0.59 -11.31 7.14
C GLU A 106 1.07 -11.95 5.82
N THR A 107 0.60 -13.17 5.58
CA THR A 107 0.85 -13.94 4.35
C THR A 107 0.07 -13.40 3.14
N ASP A 108 -0.81 -12.43 3.36
CA ASP A 108 -1.60 -11.79 2.33
C ASP A 108 -1.00 -10.44 1.95
N LEU A 109 0.15 -10.47 1.29
CA LEU A 109 0.77 -9.27 0.70
C LEU A 109 0.17 -8.95 -0.67
N SER A 110 -1.08 -9.32 -0.93
CA SER A 110 -1.64 -9.20 -2.28
C SER A 110 -1.82 -7.74 -2.69
N GLU A 111 -0.90 -7.27 -3.53
CA GLU A 111 -0.95 -5.94 -4.12
C GLU A 111 -1.48 -6.03 -5.55
N TYR A 112 -2.52 -5.27 -5.87
CA TYR A 112 -3.06 -5.20 -7.22
C TYR A 112 -3.92 -3.95 -7.46
N ILE A 113 -4.02 -3.59 -8.75
CA ILE A 113 -5.03 -2.66 -9.24
C ILE A 113 -6.08 -3.44 -10.02
N LEU A 114 -7.35 -3.14 -9.80
CA LEU A 114 -8.47 -3.67 -10.58
C LEU A 114 -9.15 -2.53 -11.34
N ALA A 115 -9.07 -2.58 -12.67
CA ALA A 115 -9.68 -1.60 -13.56
C ALA A 115 -10.20 -2.27 -14.84
N GLU A 116 -11.45 -1.97 -15.24
CA GLU A 116 -12.09 -2.47 -16.47
C GLU A 116 -11.88 -3.99 -16.71
N SER A 117 -12.16 -4.81 -15.69
CA SER A 117 -11.96 -6.27 -15.72
C SER A 117 -10.51 -6.72 -15.97
N CYS A 118 -9.53 -5.85 -15.73
CA CYS A 118 -8.12 -6.19 -15.72
C CYS A 118 -7.57 -6.13 -14.29
N VAL A 119 -6.87 -7.17 -13.87
CA VAL A 119 -6.08 -7.22 -12.64
C VAL A 119 -4.62 -6.94 -13.01
N TYR A 120 -4.09 -5.85 -12.48
CA TYR A 120 -2.70 -5.47 -12.63
C TYR A 120 -1.94 -5.81 -11.36
N THR A 121 -0.95 -6.68 -11.46
CA THR A 121 -0.18 -7.13 -10.29
C THR A 121 1.24 -7.49 -10.68
N GLY A 122 2.19 -7.23 -9.79
CA GLY A 122 3.56 -7.73 -9.90
C GLY A 122 3.76 -9.09 -9.22
N GLN A 123 2.74 -9.60 -8.53
CA GLN A 123 2.86 -10.76 -7.65
C GLN A 123 2.16 -11.99 -8.24
N PRO A 124 2.88 -13.08 -8.55
CA PRO A 124 2.28 -14.33 -9.03
C PRO A 124 1.29 -14.98 -8.04
N SER A 125 1.52 -14.79 -6.74
CA SER A 125 0.62 -15.25 -5.67
C SER A 125 -0.77 -14.60 -5.79
N THR A 126 -0.83 -13.29 -6.05
CA THR A 126 -2.09 -12.56 -6.26
C THR A 126 -2.86 -13.09 -7.46
N VAL A 127 -2.18 -13.37 -8.57
CA VAL A 127 -2.82 -14.01 -9.75
C VAL A 127 -3.47 -15.34 -9.38
N THR A 128 -2.79 -16.14 -8.55
CA THR A 128 -3.28 -17.46 -8.13
C THR A 128 -4.53 -17.34 -7.28
N LYS A 129 -4.50 -16.44 -6.27
CA LYS A 129 -5.65 -16.14 -5.39
C LYS A 129 -6.85 -15.61 -6.17
N MET A 130 -6.64 -14.67 -7.09
CA MET A 130 -7.70 -14.10 -7.92
C MET A 130 -8.34 -15.15 -8.84
N LYS A 131 -7.54 -16.03 -9.45
CA LYS A 131 -8.07 -17.16 -10.25
C LYS A 131 -8.84 -18.17 -9.41
N GLU A 132 -8.41 -18.44 -8.18
CA GLU A 132 -9.19 -19.27 -7.26
C GLU A 132 -10.53 -18.62 -6.91
N TRP A 133 -10.51 -17.31 -6.61
CA TRP A 133 -11.72 -16.54 -6.35
C TRP A 133 -12.67 -16.54 -7.56
N GLU A 134 -12.18 -16.31 -8.79
CA GLU A 134 -12.98 -16.39 -10.03
C GLU A 134 -13.68 -17.75 -10.16
N ARG A 135 -12.97 -18.86 -9.92
CA ARG A 135 -13.56 -20.21 -9.98
C ARG A 135 -14.71 -20.38 -9.00
N LYS A 136 -14.56 -19.87 -7.77
CA LYS A 136 -15.63 -19.90 -6.76
C LYS A 136 -16.85 -19.12 -7.23
N GLN A 137 -16.65 -17.94 -7.82
CA GLN A 137 -17.74 -17.13 -8.36
C GLN A 137 -18.48 -17.81 -9.51
N ILE A 138 -17.74 -18.45 -10.43
CA ILE A 138 -18.33 -19.21 -11.54
C ILE A 138 -19.19 -20.36 -11.01
N ILE A 139 -18.73 -21.08 -9.98
CA ILE A 139 -19.51 -22.14 -9.31
C ILE A 139 -20.80 -21.59 -8.70
N LEU A 140 -20.77 -20.36 -8.18
CA LEU A 140 -21.94 -19.66 -7.64
C LEU A 140 -22.88 -19.11 -8.74
N GLY A 141 -22.56 -19.30 -10.02
CA GLY A 141 -23.36 -18.85 -11.16
C GLY A 141 -23.06 -17.43 -11.61
N ASN A 142 -21.99 -16.81 -11.08
CA ASN A 142 -21.59 -15.46 -11.45
C ASN A 142 -20.69 -15.48 -12.70
N GLU A 143 -20.98 -14.58 -13.63
CA GLU A 143 -20.17 -14.39 -14.84
C GLU A 143 -19.03 -13.42 -14.54
N VAL A 144 -17.86 -13.97 -14.23
CA VAL A 144 -16.66 -13.21 -13.88
C VAL A 144 -15.48 -13.76 -14.67
N SER A 145 -14.71 -12.86 -15.26
CA SER A 145 -13.44 -13.18 -15.91
C SER A 145 -12.56 -11.94 -15.89
N PHE A 146 -11.30 -12.10 -15.49
CA PHE A 146 -10.32 -11.03 -15.53
C PHE A 146 -9.19 -11.31 -16.51
N GLU A 147 -8.73 -10.26 -17.15
CA GLU A 147 -7.41 -10.24 -17.80
C GLU A 147 -6.34 -9.94 -16.75
N TYR A 148 -5.16 -10.54 -16.87
CA TYR A 148 -4.05 -10.34 -15.94
C TYR A 148 -2.89 -9.64 -16.63
N LYS A 149 -2.47 -8.49 -16.09
CA LYS A 149 -1.43 -7.63 -16.66
C LYS A 149 -0.35 -7.29 -15.63
N PRO A 150 0.89 -7.01 -16.08
CA PRO A 150 1.96 -6.62 -15.17
C PRO A 150 1.74 -5.20 -14.61
N MET A 151 2.27 -4.95 -13.41
CA MET A 151 2.27 -3.61 -12.79
C MET A 151 3.17 -2.59 -13.52
N ASP A 152 4.04 -3.06 -14.41
CA ASP A 152 4.85 -2.22 -15.31
C ASP A 152 4.04 -1.63 -16.49
N THR A 153 2.74 -1.95 -16.60
CA THR A 153 1.85 -1.34 -17.59
C THR A 153 1.81 0.19 -17.40
N LYS A 154 1.91 0.95 -18.50
CA LYS A 154 1.87 2.41 -18.45
C LYS A 154 0.43 2.92 -18.32
N LEU A 155 0.26 4.10 -17.72
CA LEU A 155 -1.06 4.76 -17.62
C LEU A 155 -1.70 5.00 -18.99
N LEU A 156 -0.88 5.35 -19.99
CA LEU A 156 -1.27 5.48 -21.41
C LEU A 156 -1.91 4.20 -21.99
N ASP A 157 -1.46 3.03 -21.53
CA ASP A 157 -1.89 1.73 -22.07
C ASP A 157 -3.20 1.24 -21.44
N MET A 158 -3.74 1.98 -20.46
CA MET A 158 -4.97 1.64 -19.77
C MET A 158 -6.20 2.22 -20.48
N VAL A 159 -7.27 1.43 -20.50
CA VAL A 159 -8.60 1.93 -20.83
C VAL A 159 -9.25 2.39 -19.52
N LEU A 160 -9.37 3.70 -19.34
CA LEU A 160 -9.95 4.31 -18.14
C LEU A 160 -11.07 5.28 -18.53
N LYS A 161 -12.09 5.33 -17.69
CA LYS A 161 -13.20 6.28 -17.75
C LYS A 161 -12.90 7.43 -16.79
N PHE A 162 -13.23 8.63 -17.22
CA PHE A 162 -13.15 9.82 -16.37
C PHE A 162 -14.07 9.68 -15.17
N ASP A 163 -13.55 10.07 -14.00
CA ASP A 163 -14.24 10.10 -12.70
C ASP A 163 -14.85 8.75 -12.26
N ALA A 164 -14.50 7.65 -12.92
CA ALA A 164 -14.86 6.31 -12.50
C ALA A 164 -13.88 5.82 -11.42
N PRO A 165 -14.37 5.23 -10.31
CA PRO A 165 -13.51 4.69 -9.27
C PRO A 165 -12.91 3.35 -9.71
N TYR A 166 -11.59 3.25 -9.55
CA TYR A 166 -10.81 2.04 -9.76
C TYR A 166 -10.18 1.58 -8.46
N LEU A 167 -10.16 0.26 -8.23
CA LEU A 167 -9.68 -0.30 -6.96
C LEU A 167 -8.16 -0.42 -6.99
N LEU A 168 -7.52 0.06 -5.93
CA LEU A 168 -6.12 -0.13 -5.63
C LEU A 168 -6.02 -0.84 -4.27
N VAL A 169 -5.63 -2.11 -4.28
CA VAL A 169 -5.27 -2.82 -3.06
C VAL A 169 -3.78 -2.61 -2.85
N HIS A 170 -3.46 -1.80 -1.84
CA HIS A 170 -2.09 -1.33 -1.65
C HIS A 170 -1.21 -2.40 -1.01
N GLN A 171 -1.54 -2.81 0.21
CA GLN A 171 -0.86 -3.86 0.98
C GLN A 171 -1.90 -4.59 1.83
N GLY A 172 -2.00 -5.92 1.64
CA GLY A 172 -2.98 -6.78 2.29
C GLY A 172 -4.41 -6.32 2.16
N THR A 173 -5.05 -5.97 3.27
CA THR A 173 -6.47 -5.58 3.29
C THR A 173 -6.70 -4.09 3.01
N CYS A 174 -5.64 -3.30 2.80
CA CYS A 174 -5.74 -1.88 2.59
C CYS A 174 -6.26 -1.54 1.19
N LYS A 175 -7.53 -1.10 1.13
CA LYS A 175 -8.25 -0.78 -0.11
C LYS A 175 -8.35 0.74 -0.28
N HIS A 176 -7.92 1.21 -1.44
CA HIS A 176 -8.09 2.57 -1.90
C HIS A 176 -8.83 2.58 -3.22
N THR A 177 -9.40 3.72 -3.57
CA THR A 177 -9.83 3.95 -4.95
C THR A 177 -9.07 5.10 -5.57
N PHE A 178 -8.86 5.06 -6.88
CA PHE A 178 -8.37 6.20 -7.64
C PHE A 178 -9.31 6.53 -8.79
N GLN A 179 -9.25 7.77 -9.24
CA GLN A 179 -10.04 8.28 -10.35
C GLN A 179 -9.17 9.12 -11.27
N VAL A 180 -9.30 8.94 -12.58
CA VAL A 180 -8.73 9.86 -13.56
C VAL A 180 -9.69 11.03 -13.73
N ASN A 181 -9.28 12.22 -13.33
CA ASN A 181 -10.14 13.42 -13.39
C ASN A 181 -9.92 14.25 -14.64
N GLN A 182 -8.69 14.22 -15.17
CA GLN A 182 -8.34 15.00 -16.36
C GLN A 182 -7.19 14.32 -17.11
N VAL A 183 -7.23 14.38 -18.44
CA VAL A 183 -6.11 14.01 -19.32
C VAL A 183 -5.92 15.13 -20.33
N ARG A 184 -4.66 15.51 -20.56
CA ARG A 184 -4.30 16.50 -21.59
C ARG A 184 -2.87 16.27 -22.07
N LEU A 185 -2.51 16.88 -23.19
CA LEU A 185 -1.11 16.97 -23.59
C LEU A 185 -0.32 17.86 -22.61
N LEU A 186 0.96 17.51 -22.42
CA LEU A 186 1.91 18.33 -21.67
C LEU A 186 2.04 19.70 -22.33
N HIS A 187 2.00 20.75 -21.52
CA HIS A 187 2.10 22.12 -21.97
C HIS A 187 3.52 22.66 -21.73
N PRO A 188 4.36 22.86 -22.77
CA PRO A 188 5.79 23.13 -22.62
C PRO A 188 6.16 24.36 -21.77
N ALA A 189 5.25 25.33 -21.68
CA ALA A 189 5.47 26.57 -20.91
C ALA A 189 4.84 26.56 -19.51
N MET A 190 3.90 25.66 -19.21
CA MET A 190 3.16 25.65 -17.93
C MET A 190 3.49 24.46 -17.04
N ASP A 191 3.94 23.37 -17.66
CA ASP A 191 4.27 22.14 -16.97
C ASP A 191 5.76 22.05 -16.66
N PRO A 192 6.14 21.34 -15.57
CA PRO A 192 7.52 20.95 -15.35
C PRO A 192 8.09 20.22 -16.56
N LYS A 193 9.36 20.48 -16.87
CA LYS A 193 10.05 19.98 -18.07
C LYS A 193 10.78 18.67 -17.83
N TYR A 194 10.95 18.28 -16.58
CA TYR A 194 11.75 17.12 -16.19
C TYR A 194 10.87 16.00 -15.67
N ILE A 195 11.20 14.76 -16.04
CA ILE A 195 10.46 13.57 -15.60
C ILE A 195 10.44 13.47 -14.07
N GLN A 196 11.55 13.84 -13.42
CA GLN A 196 11.71 13.80 -11.96
C GLN A 196 10.78 14.75 -11.21
N ASP A 197 10.21 15.76 -11.89
CA ASP A 197 9.25 16.68 -11.28
C ASP A 197 7.83 16.07 -11.20
N TYR A 198 7.67 14.82 -11.68
CA TYR A 198 6.45 14.04 -11.62
C TYR A 198 6.64 12.74 -10.79
N PRO A 199 5.58 12.22 -10.17
CA PRO A 199 4.24 12.78 -10.08
C PRO A 199 4.19 14.05 -9.23
N LYS A 200 3.51 15.07 -9.75
CA LYS A 200 3.44 16.38 -9.10
C LYS A 200 2.22 16.45 -8.21
N ALA A 201 2.42 16.62 -6.91
CA ALA A 201 1.32 16.81 -5.97
C ALA A 201 0.52 18.08 -6.30
N ILE A 202 -0.80 17.94 -6.43
CA ILE A 202 -1.76 19.06 -6.49
C ILE A 202 -2.38 19.26 -5.11
N TYR A 203 -2.77 18.15 -4.48
CA TYR A 203 -3.34 18.11 -3.15
C TYR A 203 -2.82 16.86 -2.45
N GLN A 204 -2.55 16.99 -1.17
CA GLN A 204 -2.17 15.86 -0.35
C GLN A 204 -2.60 16.18 1.07
N GLU A 205 -3.49 15.34 1.60
CA GLU A 205 -3.83 15.40 3.00
C GLU A 205 -2.56 15.19 3.82
N LYS A 206 -2.36 16.04 4.83
CA LYS A 206 -1.21 15.87 5.72
C LYS A 206 -1.41 14.55 6.44
N LEU A 207 -0.50 13.60 6.18
CA LEU A 207 -0.39 12.44 7.03
C LEU A 207 0.01 12.95 8.43
N VAL A 208 -0.97 13.03 9.33
CA VAL A 208 -0.70 13.39 10.72
C VAL A 208 0.18 12.28 11.26
N ARG A 209 1.39 12.62 11.72
CA ARG A 209 2.28 11.65 12.36
C ARG A 209 1.45 10.90 13.40
N PRO A 210 1.32 9.57 13.28
CA PRO A 210 0.48 8.85 14.21
C PRO A 210 1.06 9.04 15.60
N THR A 211 0.19 9.30 16.57
CA THR A 211 0.55 9.36 17.99
C THR A 211 0.01 8.14 18.69
N CYS A 212 0.64 7.73 19.80
CA CYS A 212 0.12 6.64 20.62
C CYS A 212 -1.36 6.85 20.99
N ALA A 213 -2.19 5.83 20.78
CA ALA A 213 -3.63 5.82 21.05
C ALA A 213 -3.95 6.04 22.53
N ALA A 214 -3.07 5.59 23.44
CA ALA A 214 -3.23 5.79 24.88
C ALA A 214 -2.77 7.17 25.35
N CYS A 215 -1.50 7.52 25.13
CA CYS A 215 -0.95 8.75 25.70
C CYS A 215 -1.05 9.98 24.79
N ARG A 216 -1.30 9.82 23.48
CA ARG A 216 -1.37 10.88 22.46
C ARG A 216 -0.09 11.70 22.25
N TYR A 217 1.01 11.36 22.91
CA TYR A 217 2.30 12.06 22.78
C TYR A 217 3.44 11.18 22.26
N GLY A 218 3.48 9.92 22.67
CA GLY A 218 4.61 9.04 22.36
C GLY A 218 4.62 8.58 20.90
N ASP A 219 5.81 8.51 20.32
CA ASP A 219 6.03 7.94 18.99
C ASP A 219 5.61 6.47 18.98
N PRO A 220 4.69 6.08 18.10
CA PRO A 220 4.30 4.69 17.96
C PRO A 220 5.47 3.79 17.57
N LYS A 221 5.49 2.62 18.21
CA LYS A 221 6.40 1.51 17.90
C LYS A 221 5.65 0.21 17.68
N PHE A 222 4.35 0.18 18.00
CA PHE A 222 3.51 -0.99 17.88
C PHE A 222 2.18 -0.63 17.22
N SER A 223 1.69 -1.46 16.31
CA SER A 223 0.28 -1.45 15.89
C SER A 223 -0.41 -2.67 16.47
N VAL A 224 -1.59 -2.49 17.09
CA VAL A 224 -2.29 -3.57 17.81
C VAL A 224 -3.62 -3.88 17.14
N PHE A 225 -3.93 -5.16 17.07
CA PHE A 225 -5.13 -5.74 16.45
C PHE A 225 -5.76 -6.75 17.41
N ASN A 226 -7.06 -7.01 17.25
CA ASN A 226 -7.85 -7.92 18.07
C ASN A 226 -7.78 -7.58 19.57
N SER A 227 -7.76 -6.29 19.90
CA SER A 227 -7.72 -5.81 21.28
C SER A 227 -9.07 -5.27 21.71
N ARG A 228 -9.42 -5.49 22.99
CA ARG A 228 -10.60 -4.83 23.60
C ARG A 228 -10.31 -3.39 24.03
N GLU A 229 -9.04 -3.01 24.09
CA GLU A 229 -8.60 -1.71 24.59
C GLU A 229 -8.57 -0.62 23.52
N CYS A 230 -8.68 -0.99 22.24
CA CYS A 230 -8.64 -0.06 21.11
C CYS A 230 -9.27 -0.67 19.85
N TYR A 231 -9.41 0.15 18.80
CA TYR A 231 -9.79 -0.32 17.46
C TYR A 231 -8.62 -1.03 16.76
N ASP A 232 -8.91 -1.88 15.78
CA ASP A 232 -7.88 -2.59 15.02
C ASP A 232 -6.95 -1.64 14.25
N GLY A 233 -5.64 -1.86 14.38
CA GLY A 233 -4.61 -1.00 13.80
C GLY A 233 -4.30 0.24 14.65
N CYS A 234 -4.77 0.28 15.90
CA CYS A 234 -4.41 1.36 16.81
C CYS A 234 -2.91 1.34 17.12
N MET A 235 -2.31 2.53 17.21
CA MET A 235 -0.86 2.67 17.33
C MET A 235 -0.43 2.96 18.77
N TRP A 236 0.63 2.34 19.24
CA TRP A 236 1.10 2.42 20.63
C TRP A 236 2.58 2.71 20.72
N CYS A 237 2.96 3.64 21.60
CA CYS A 237 4.36 3.81 21.96
C CYS A 237 4.84 2.64 22.83
N HIS A 238 6.15 2.47 22.89
CA HIS A 238 6.76 1.38 23.65
C HIS A 238 6.27 1.32 25.11
N GLN A 239 6.27 2.45 25.82
CA GLN A 239 5.87 2.47 27.23
C GLN A 239 4.41 2.09 27.45
N CYS A 240 3.49 2.61 26.64
CA CYS A 240 2.06 2.32 26.79
C CYS A 240 1.74 0.87 26.39
N PHE A 241 2.38 0.36 25.32
CA PHE A 241 2.19 -1.03 24.90
C PHE A 241 2.55 -2.01 26.02
N TYR A 242 3.74 -1.86 26.62
CA TYR A 242 4.19 -2.76 27.69
C TYR A 242 3.36 -2.63 28.97
N ARG A 243 2.83 -1.43 29.27
CA ARG A 243 1.98 -1.25 30.46
C ARG A 243 0.63 -1.94 30.35
N VAL A 244 0.06 -2.02 29.16
CA VAL A 244 -1.30 -2.54 28.94
C VAL A 244 -1.26 -4.00 28.52
N PHE A 245 -0.38 -4.34 27.58
CA PHE A 245 -0.39 -5.63 26.90
C PHE A 245 0.71 -6.58 27.36
N VAL A 246 1.62 -6.19 28.27
CA VAL A 246 2.63 -7.12 28.81
C VAL A 246 2.33 -7.41 30.28
N LYS A 247 2.08 -8.68 30.60
CA LYS A 247 1.81 -9.16 31.96
C LYS A 247 2.70 -10.38 32.23
N GLY A 248 3.37 -10.39 33.38
CA GLY A 248 4.24 -11.52 33.74
C GLY A 248 5.45 -11.73 32.81
N GLY A 249 5.83 -10.72 32.03
CA GLY A 249 6.94 -10.79 31.06
C GLY A 249 6.55 -11.26 29.65
N SER A 250 5.30 -11.65 29.43
CA SER A 250 4.78 -12.03 28.10
C SER A 250 3.73 -11.04 27.61
N VAL A 251 3.63 -10.89 26.29
CA VAL A 251 2.53 -10.16 25.66
C VAL A 251 1.23 -10.96 25.84
N ASP A 252 0.12 -10.27 26.06
CA ASP A 252 -1.24 -10.82 26.09
C ASP A 252 -1.50 -11.65 24.83
N ASP A 253 -1.82 -12.92 25.01
CA ASP A 253 -2.01 -13.91 23.95
C ASP A 253 -3.30 -13.69 23.14
N THR A 254 -4.18 -12.83 23.63
CA THR A 254 -5.44 -12.51 22.93
C THR A 254 -5.26 -11.46 21.83
N ILE A 255 -4.16 -10.70 21.84
CA ILE A 255 -3.91 -9.65 20.86
C ILE A 255 -2.97 -10.10 19.74
N LYS A 256 -3.08 -9.44 18.59
CA LYS A 256 -2.04 -9.46 17.55
C LYS A 256 -1.36 -8.10 17.51
N TYR A 257 -0.07 -8.07 17.20
CA TYR A 257 0.65 -6.80 17.10
C TYR A 257 1.76 -6.83 16.05
N VAL A 258 2.09 -5.64 15.56
CA VAL A 258 3.20 -5.34 14.64
C VAL A 258 4.18 -4.48 15.37
N ARG A 259 5.47 -4.80 15.29
CA ARG A 259 6.49 -3.82 15.62
C ARG A 259 6.73 -2.94 14.40
N MET A 260 6.47 -1.64 14.54
CA MET A 260 6.63 -0.69 13.45
C MET A 260 8.12 -0.38 13.26
N ASN A 261 8.64 -0.56 12.05
CA ASN A 261 10.00 -0.16 11.66
C ASN A 261 10.05 1.34 11.37
N VAL A 262 9.87 2.16 12.41
CA VAL A 262 9.95 3.62 12.29
C VAL A 262 11.31 4.10 12.79
N THR A 263 12.26 4.25 11.87
CA THR A 263 13.35 5.20 12.00
C THR A 263 12.87 6.48 11.29
N ILE A 264 12.47 7.50 12.07
CA ILE A 264 12.16 8.84 11.54
C ILE A 264 13.47 9.58 11.32
#